data_AF-A0A524KA41-F1
#
_entry.id   AF-A0A524KA41-F1
#
_cell.length_a   1.000
_cell.length_b   1.000
_cell.length_c   1.000
_cell.angle_alpha   90.00
_cell.angle_beta   90.00
_cell.angle_gamma   90.00
#
_symmetry.space_group_name_H-M   'P 1'
#
loop_
_entity.id
_entity.type
_entity.pdbx_description
1 polymer ?
#
loop_
_entity_poly.entity_id
_entity_poly.type
_entity_poly.pdbx_seq_one_letter_code
_entity_poly.pdbx_strand_id
1 'polypeptide(L)' 'MTQGRILLEAGHGYVLYNKNDTDIGANIGTHTLALARLVGQQGLVFAFEPQRIVFQTLCANMALNSLDNVHCINSAV' A
#
# COMPACT_ATOMS: atom_id res chain seq x y z
N MET A 1 -13.00 -20.81 9.44
CA MET A 1 -14.19 -19.93 9.36
C MET A 1 -13.67 -18.54 8.99
N THR A 2 -13.14 -18.44 7.77
CA THR A 2 -13.64 -17.74 6.56
C THR A 2 -12.92 -16.41 6.37
N GLN A 3 -11.72 -16.52 5.78
CA GLN A 3 -10.89 -15.45 5.24
C GLN A 3 -11.76 -14.53 4.36
N GLY A 4 -11.84 -13.25 4.75
CA GLY A 4 -12.71 -12.25 4.13
C GLY A 4 -12.43 -12.07 2.65
N ARG A 5 -13.39 -12.49 1.83
CA ARG A 5 -13.59 -12.06 0.45
C ARG A 5 -14.47 -10.82 0.52
N ILE A 6 -13.94 -9.64 0.20
CA ILE A 6 -14.78 -8.44 0.03
C ILE A 6 -15.28 -8.51 -1.41
N LEU A 7 -16.50 -9.04 -1.57
CA LEU A 7 -17.25 -9.03 -2.82
C LEU A 7 -17.93 -7.66 -2.90
N LEU A 8 -17.41 -6.74 -3.72
CA LEU A 8 -18.15 -5.53 -4.07
C LEU A 8 -19.00 -5.85 -5.30
N GLU A 9 -20.31 -5.93 -5.10
CA GLU A 9 -21.30 -6.06 -6.18
C GLU A 9 -21.28 -4.80 -7.05
N ALA A 10 -20.69 -4.90 -8.24
CA ALA A 10 -20.72 -3.85 -9.25
C ALA A 10 -21.38 -4.39 -10.52
N GLY A 11 -22.68 -4.71 -10.46
CA GLY A 11 -23.62 -4.81 -11.59
C GLY A 11 -23.39 -5.83 -12.71
N HIS A 12 -22.16 -6.23 -13.04
CA HIS A 12 -21.82 -7.05 -14.22
C HIS A 12 -20.48 -7.79 -14.02
N GLY A 13 -20.39 -8.64 -13.00
CA GLY A 13 -19.25 -9.54 -12.78
C GLY A 13 -18.39 -9.17 -11.56
N TYR A 14 -17.79 -10.19 -10.96
CA TYR A 14 -16.89 -10.05 -9.82
C TYR A 14 -15.56 -9.49 -10.28
N VAL A 15 -15.21 -8.28 -9.84
CA VAL A 15 -13.84 -7.76 -9.99
C VAL A 15 -13.05 -8.22 -8.78
N LEU A 16 -12.05 -9.08 -9.01
CA LEU A 16 -11.07 -9.43 -7.99
C LEU A 16 -10.26 -8.16 -7.68
N TYR A 17 -10.62 -7.43 -6.63
CA TYR A 17 -9.77 -6.37 -6.12
C TYR A 17 -8.49 -7.02 -5.63
N ASN A 18 -7.38 -6.77 -6.32
CA ASN A 18 -6.08 -7.28 -5.92
C ASN A 18 -5.82 -6.79 -4.50
N LYS A 19 -5.59 -7.69 -3.55
CA LYS A 19 -5.40 -7.29 -2.14
C LYS A 19 -4.12 -6.48 -1.96
N ASN A 20 -3.20 -6.47 -2.93
CA ASN A 20 -1.91 -5.81 -2.80
C ASN A 20 -1.69 -4.81 -3.93
N ASP A 21 -1.02 -3.71 -3.60
CA ASP A 21 -0.68 -2.61 -4.51
C ASP A 21 0.83 -2.32 -4.50
N THR A 22 1.29 -1.57 -5.49
CA THR A 22 2.69 -1.14 -5.61
C THR A 22 2.77 0.34 -5.98
N ASP A 23 3.63 1.06 -5.27
CA ASP A 23 3.89 2.49 -5.47
C ASP A 23 5.36 2.68 -5.86
N ILE A 24 5.61 3.08 -7.11
CA ILE A 24 6.95 3.24 -7.69
C ILE A 24 7.35 4.72 -7.63
N GLY A 25 8.48 5.03 -7.00
CA GLY A 25 8.86 6.42 -6.75
C GLY A 25 7.96 7.03 -5.68
N ALA A 26 7.78 6.31 -4.58
CA ALA A 26 6.84 6.62 -3.51
C ALA A 26 7.09 7.98 -2.84
N ASN A 27 8.28 8.58 -3.03
CA ASN A 27 8.66 9.87 -2.48
C ASN A 27 8.41 9.88 -0.95
N ILE A 28 7.74 10.89 -0.40
CA ILE A 28 7.38 10.95 1.02
C ILE A 28 6.09 10.18 1.38
N GLY A 29 5.50 9.40 0.46
CA GLY A 29 4.43 8.44 0.77
C GLY A 29 2.99 8.95 0.69
N THR A 30 2.73 10.05 -0.01
CA THR A 30 1.37 10.61 -0.14
C THR A 30 0.40 9.63 -0.80
N HIS A 31 0.81 8.98 -1.89
CA HIS A 31 0.00 7.97 -2.57
C HIS A 31 0.00 6.64 -1.83
N THR A 32 1.16 6.22 -1.34
CA THR A 32 1.33 5.02 -0.51
C THR A 32 0.33 4.97 0.65
N LEU A 33 0.12 6.09 1.35
CA LEU A 33 -0.83 6.19 2.47
C LEU A 33 -2.28 5.93 2.03
N ALA A 34 -2.69 6.48 0.89
CA ALA A 34 -4.03 6.26 0.34
C ALA A 34 -4.24 4.81 -0.09
N LEU A 35 -3.24 4.23 -0.78
CA LEU A 35 -3.26 2.83 -1.20
C LEU A 35 -3.33 1.90 0.02
N ALA A 36 -2.54 2.15 1.06
CA ALA A 36 -2.51 1.35 2.28
C ALA A 36 -3.88 1.27 2.97
N ARG A 37 -4.64 2.38 2.95
CA ARG A 37 -6.01 2.42 3.47
C ARG A 37 -7.01 1.72 2.56
N LEU A 38 -6.84 1.84 1.24
CA LEU A 38 -7.73 1.24 0.25
C LEU A 38 -7.66 -0.29 0.27
N VAL A 39 -6.45 -0.85 0.32
CA VAL A 39 -6.25 -2.31 0.38
C VAL A 39 -6.69 -2.91 1.72
N GLY A 40 -6.73 -2.08 2.77
CA GLY A 40 -7.14 -2.44 4.13
C GLY A 40 -6.16 -3.37 4.85
N GLN A 41 -6.52 -3.78 6.06
CA GLN A 41 -5.64 -4.57 6.95
C GLN A 41 -5.20 -5.94 6.39
N GLN A 42 -5.91 -6.46 5.39
CA GLN A 42 -5.59 -7.75 4.77
C GLN A 42 -4.77 -7.62 3.49
N GLY A 43 -4.49 -6.38 3.08
CA GLY A 43 -3.78 -6.05 1.87
C GLY A 43 -2.45 -5.37 2.14
N LEU A 44 -1.50 -5.51 1.23
CA LEU A 44 -0.13 -5.01 1.37
C LEU A 44 0.20 -3.98 0.29
N VAL A 45 0.96 -2.94 0.65
CA VAL A 45 1.53 -2.00 -0.32
C VAL A 45 3.05 -2.12 -0.34
N PHE A 46 3.64 -2.26 -1.52
CA PHE A 46 5.09 -2.20 -1.72
C PHE A 46 5.46 -0.82 -2.26
N ALA A 47 6.20 -0.03 -1.48
CA ALA A 47 6.54 1.35 -1.80
C ALA A 47 8.04 1.48 -2.07
N PHE A 48 8.42 1.82 -3.29
CA PHE A 48 9.82 1.91 -3.72
C PHE A 48 10.25 3.37 -3.79
N GLU A 49 11.33 3.72 -3.09
CA GLU A 49 11.92 5.07 -3.15
C GLU A 49 13.46 4.97 -3.11
N PRO A 50 14.16 5.27 -4.21
CA PRO A 50 15.62 5.11 -4.28
C PRO A 50 16.40 6.16 -3.47
N GLN A 51 15.88 7.38 -3.30
CA GLN A 51 16.61 8.44 -2.60
C GLN A 51 16.55 8.24 -1.09
N ARG A 52 17.67 7.83 -0.47
CA ARG A 52 17.76 7.44 0.95
C ARG A 52 17.04 8.37 1.94
N ILE A 53 17.24 9.68 1.83
CA ILE A 53 16.63 10.65 2.76
C ILE A 53 15.10 10.71 2.59
N VAL A 54 14.64 10.62 1.35
CA VAL A 54 13.21 10.61 1.02
C VAL A 54 12.57 9.30 1.47
N PHE A 55 13.25 8.17 1.25
CA PHE A 55 12.87 6.86 1.80
C PHE A 55 12.73 6.83 3.33
N GLN A 56 13.62 7.50 4.06
CA GLN A 56 13.49 7.60 5.53
C GLN A 56 12.25 8.38 5.92
N THR A 57 11.93 9.46 5.19
CA THR A 57 10.70 10.24 5.38
C THR A 57 9.46 9.40 5.08
N LEU A 58 9.48 8.60 4.01
CA LEU A 58 8.44 7.63 3.69
C LEU A 58 8.17 6.67 4.86
N CYS A 59 9.21 6.01 5.37
CA CYS A 59 9.11 5.11 6.52
C CYS A 59 8.52 5.81 7.76
N ALA A 60 9.00 7.02 8.07
CA ALA A 60 8.50 7.80 9.19
C ALA A 60 7.02 8.15 9.02
N ASN A 61 6.60 8.53 7.81
CA ASN A 61 5.21 8.85 7.53
C ASN A 61 4.29 7.63 7.68
N MET A 62 4.74 6.44 7.26
CA MET A 62 3.96 5.20 7.47
C MET A 62 3.85 4.86 8.97
N ALA A 63 4.96 4.98 9.71
CA ALA A 63 4.97 4.74 11.16
C ALA A 63 4.08 5.74 11.93
N LEU A 64 4.14 7.03 11.60
CA LEU A 64 3.29 8.07 12.21
C LEU A 64 1.80 7.84 11.95
N ASN A 65 1.44 7.18 10.84
CA ASN A 65 0.06 6.82 10.51
C ASN A 65 -0.33 5.43 11.03
N SER A 66 0.53 4.75 11.80
CA SER A 66 0.30 3.40 12.30
C SER A 66 -0.04 2.40 11.19
N LEU A 67 0.58 2.55 10.02
CA LEU A 67 0.41 1.65 8.89
C LEU A 67 1.46 0.54 8.97
N ASP A 68 1.02 -0.66 9.31
CA ASP A 68 1.83 -1.89 9.38
C ASP A 68 1.78 -2.71 8.07
N ASN A 69 0.87 -2.34 7.16
CA ASN A 69 0.63 -3.02 5.90
C ASN A 69 1.39 -2.41 4.70
N VAL A 70 2.46 -1.68 4.97
CA VAL A 70 3.30 -1.04 3.95
C VAL A 70 4.76 -1.50 4.08
N HIS A 71 5.31 -2.03 2.99
CA HIS A 71 6.71 -2.37 2.87
C HIS A 71 7.44 -1.28 2.09
N CYS A 72 8.17 -0.44 2.82
CA CYS A 72 9.04 0.58 2.20
C CYS A 72 10.36 -0.07 1.76
N ILE A 73 10.78 0.18 0.52
CA ILE A 73 11.97 -0.42 -0.10
C ILE A 73 12.85 0.69 -0.67
N ASN A 74 14.10 0.78 -0.20
CA ASN A 74 15.09 1.73 -0.73
C ASN A 74 15.78 1.15 -1.99
N SER A 75 15.06 1.10 -3.11
CA SER A 75 15.57 0.60 -4.39
C SER A 75 14.96 1.38 -5.54
N ALA A 76 15.70 1.43 -6.66
CA ALA A 76 15.12 1.70 -7.97
C ALA A 76 14.46 0.42 -8.51
N VAL A 77 13.52 0.58 -9.45
CA VAL A 77 12.79 -0.51 -10.14
C VAL A 77 12.96 -0.34 -11.64
#